data_AF-A0A852MSL4-F1
#
_entry.id   AF-A0A852MSL4-F1
#
_cell.length_a   1.000
_cell.length_b   1.000
_cell.length_c   1.000
_cell.angle_alpha   90.00
_cell.angle_beta   90.00
_cell.angle_gamma   90.00
#
_symmetry.space_group_name_H-M   'P 1'
#
loop_
_entity.id
_entity.type
_entity.pdbx_description
1 polymer ?
#
loop_
_entity_poly.entity_id
_entity_poly.type
_entity_poly.pdbx_seq_one_letter_code
_entity_poly.pdbx_strand_id
1 'polypeptide(L)'
;LSLPCALQVLECHDMREWNDCALEIVSRRLQSKSREKRRLALRGLVALSQDPSLAEGIRSLTQSLMELLQDADGEVVTLILSVFLNELQDRATLISSPTALQLAEALRPLFDNDNSHVQLLSICLFREVMELVMDKGKKPLKMHVRQSLLPLFFHCHDE
;
A
#
# COMPACT_ATOMS: atom_id res chain seq x y z
N LEU A 1 29.69 12.78 5.35
CA LEU A 1 29.55 11.69 4.37
C LEU A 1 29.73 10.38 5.13
N SER A 2 28.65 9.82 5.67
CA SER A 2 28.73 8.58 6.44
C SER A 2 28.70 7.41 5.46
N LEU A 3 29.85 6.78 5.34
CA LEU A 3 30.19 5.62 4.52
C LEU A 3 29.99 4.24 5.22
N PRO A 4 29.09 3.98 6.20
CA PRO A 4 28.97 2.62 6.72
C PRO A 4 28.05 1.72 5.88
N CYS A 5 27.03 2.26 5.19
CA CYS A 5 26.07 1.40 4.47
C CYS A 5 26.59 0.79 3.16
N ALA A 6 27.68 1.28 2.58
CA ALA A 6 28.17 0.76 1.31
C ALA A 6 29.15 -0.43 1.48
N LEU A 7 29.83 -0.54 2.63
CA LEU A 7 30.81 -1.61 2.87
C LEU A 7 30.20 -2.86 3.55
N GLN A 8 29.08 -2.72 4.27
CA GLN A 8 28.34 -3.87 4.84
C GLN A 8 27.54 -4.68 3.80
N VAL A 9 27.68 -4.36 2.51
CA VAL A 9 26.99 -5.03 1.41
C VAL A 9 27.71 -6.32 0.98
N LEU A 10 28.99 -6.51 1.34
CA LEU A 10 29.79 -7.64 0.83
C LEU A 10 29.93 -8.85 1.77
N GLU A 11 29.43 -8.79 3.01
CA GLU A 11 29.64 -9.86 4.02
C GLU A 11 28.35 -10.38 4.70
N CYS A 12 27.16 -10.12 4.15
CA CYS A 12 25.93 -10.64 4.74
C CYS A 12 25.51 -11.95 4.04
N HIS A 13 25.77 -13.08 4.70
CA HIS A 13 25.47 -14.42 4.20
C HIS A 13 24.01 -14.85 4.45
N ASP A 14 23.19 -13.99 5.06
CA ASP A 14 21.79 -14.26 5.42
C ASP A 14 20.85 -13.24 4.76
N MET A 15 20.07 -13.70 3.77
CA MET A 15 19.12 -12.87 3.01
C MET A 15 18.05 -12.21 3.91
N ARG A 16 17.80 -12.77 5.10
CA ARG A 16 16.80 -12.25 6.04
C ARG A 16 17.27 -10.98 6.75
N GLU A 17 18.53 -10.93 7.16
CA GLU A 17 19.11 -9.74 7.81
C GLU A 17 19.23 -8.56 6.84
N TRP A 18 19.52 -8.83 5.56
CA TRP A 18 19.53 -7.82 4.51
C TRP A 18 18.12 -7.23 4.28
N ASN A 19 17.08 -8.07 4.29
CA ASN A 19 15.70 -7.63 4.18
C ASN A 19 15.30 -6.70 5.33
N ASP A 20 15.61 -7.07 6.57
CA ASP A 20 15.25 -6.27 7.74
C ASP A 20 15.95 -4.90 7.71
N CYS A 21 17.25 -4.87 7.35
CA CYS A 21 18.00 -3.62 7.19
C CYS A 21 17.45 -2.74 6.05
N ALA A 22 17.12 -3.35 4.90
CA ALA A 22 16.54 -2.65 3.76
C ALA A 22 15.19 -2.04 4.12
N LEU A 23 14.32 -2.78 4.82
CA LEU A 23 13.01 -2.32 5.27
C LEU A 23 13.10 -1.22 6.32
N GLU A 24 14.07 -1.29 7.23
CA GLU A 24 14.32 -0.22 8.21
C GLU A 24 14.75 1.08 7.50
N ILE A 25 15.61 0.98 6.48
CA ILE A 25 16.02 2.13 5.66
C ILE A 25 14.82 2.69 4.89
N VAL A 26 13.99 1.83 4.29
CA VAL A 26 12.77 2.24 3.59
C VAL A 26 11.83 2.94 4.56
N SER A 27 11.54 2.35 5.72
CA SER A 27 10.68 2.93 6.77
C SER A 27 11.17 4.31 7.21
N ARG A 28 12.46 4.46 7.49
CA ARG A 28 13.06 5.76 7.86
C ARG A 28 12.96 6.79 6.73
N ARG A 29 13.06 6.36 5.47
CA ARG A 29 12.92 7.24 4.29
C ARG A 29 11.47 7.62 4.03
N LEU A 30 10.51 6.73 4.28
CA LEU A 30 9.08 7.01 4.23
C LEU A 30 8.68 8.10 5.23
N GLN A 31 9.35 8.16 6.39
CA GLN A 31 9.13 9.21 7.40
C GLN A 31 9.87 10.53 7.10
N SER A 32 10.59 10.64 5.98
CA SER A 32 11.36 11.84 5.66
C SER A 32 10.47 13.01 5.25
N LYS A 33 10.81 14.24 5.68
CA LYS A 33 10.20 15.48 5.16
C LYS A 33 10.48 15.71 3.66
N SER A 34 11.50 15.05 3.10
CA SER A 34 11.86 15.19 1.68
C SER A 34 10.98 14.29 0.80
N ARG A 35 10.14 14.92 -0.02
CA ARG A 35 9.27 14.24 -1.01
C ARG A 35 10.07 13.31 -1.93
N GLU A 36 11.19 13.79 -2.48
CA GLU A 36 12.05 12.97 -3.35
C GLU A 36 12.56 11.71 -2.68
N LYS A 37 12.93 11.78 -1.40
CA LYS A 37 13.40 10.60 -0.65
C LYS A 37 12.27 9.60 -0.41
N ARG A 38 11.06 10.09 -0.10
CA ARG A 38 9.87 9.24 0.03
C ARG A 38 9.56 8.55 -1.30
N ARG A 39 9.50 9.31 -2.39
CA ARG A 39 9.28 8.78 -3.75
C ARG A 39 10.30 7.71 -4.13
N LEU A 40 11.58 7.97 -3.93
CA LEU A 40 12.63 7.02 -4.27
C LEU A 40 12.51 5.73 -3.46
N ALA A 41 12.23 5.84 -2.16
CA ALA A 41 12.01 4.67 -1.31
C ALA A 41 10.78 3.87 -1.76
N LEU A 42 9.68 4.54 -2.09
CA LEU A 42 8.46 3.91 -2.56
C LEU A 42 8.62 3.25 -3.94
N ARG A 43 9.35 3.86 -4.88
CA ARG A 43 9.67 3.23 -6.16
C ARG A 43 10.46 1.93 -5.96
N GLY A 44 11.42 1.93 -5.03
CA GLY A 44 12.11 0.72 -4.61
C GLY A 44 11.13 -0.32 -4.03
N LEU A 45 10.25 0.11 -3.13
CA LEU A 45 9.26 -0.76 -2.50
C LEU A 45 8.28 -1.39 -3.50
N VAL A 46 7.84 -0.65 -4.52
CA VAL A 46 7.01 -1.19 -5.62
C VAL A 46 7.72 -2.34 -6.33
N ALA A 47 9.01 -2.19 -6.66
CA ALA A 47 9.77 -3.27 -7.28
C ALA A 47 9.91 -4.49 -6.35
N LEU A 48 10.14 -4.25 -5.05
CA LEU A 48 10.30 -5.31 -4.05
C LEU A 48 8.98 -6.06 -3.76
N SER A 49 7.82 -5.38 -3.84
CA SER A 49 6.49 -6.01 -3.63
C SER A 49 6.10 -7.05 -4.67
N GLN A 50 6.85 -7.20 -5.74
CA GLN A 50 6.65 -8.26 -6.72
C GLN A 50 7.37 -9.55 -6.34
N ASP A 51 8.27 -9.52 -5.36
CA ASP A 51 9.03 -10.67 -4.89
C ASP A 51 8.37 -11.29 -3.64
N PRO A 52 7.80 -12.51 -3.74
CA PRO A 52 7.15 -13.17 -2.61
C PRO A 52 8.07 -13.41 -1.41
N SER A 53 9.40 -13.45 -1.60
CA SER A 53 10.36 -13.60 -0.51
C SER A 53 10.40 -12.39 0.43
N LEU A 54 9.89 -11.24 -0.02
CA LEU A 54 9.86 -9.97 0.72
C LEU A 54 8.49 -9.64 1.30
N ALA A 55 7.46 -10.45 1.02
CA ALA A 55 6.07 -10.17 1.40
C ALA A 55 5.88 -9.98 2.91
N GLU A 56 6.54 -10.77 3.77
CA GLU A 56 6.45 -10.58 5.23
C GLU A 56 7.05 -9.24 5.67
N GLY A 57 8.14 -8.84 5.03
CA GLY A 57 8.78 -7.57 5.25
C GLY A 57 7.90 -6.39 4.87
N ILE A 58 7.23 -6.47 3.72
CA ILE A 58 6.32 -5.43 3.24
C ILE A 58 5.05 -5.38 4.09
N ARG A 59 4.54 -6.54 4.52
CA ARG A 59 3.42 -6.65 5.45
C ARG A 59 3.69 -5.92 6.77
N SER A 60 4.93 -5.93 7.27
CA SER A 60 5.32 -5.16 8.47
C SER A 60 5.16 -3.64 8.30
N LEU A 61 5.20 -3.14 7.06
CA LEU A 61 5.05 -1.72 6.72
C LEU A 61 3.60 -1.29 6.46
N THR A 62 2.64 -2.23 6.47
CA THR A 62 1.23 -2.00 6.09
C THR A 62 0.62 -0.78 6.78
N GLN A 63 0.82 -0.62 8.09
CA GLN A 63 0.25 0.52 8.84
C GLN A 63 0.85 1.86 8.39
N SER A 64 2.17 1.95 8.29
CA SER A 64 2.84 3.17 7.83
C SER A 64 2.45 3.54 6.39
N LEU A 65 2.25 2.53 5.53
CA LEU A 65 1.76 2.75 4.17
C LEU A 65 0.32 3.26 4.16
N MET A 66 -0.57 2.72 4.99
CA MET A 66 -1.95 3.20 5.10
C MET A 66 -2.03 4.64 5.60
N GLU A 67 -1.18 5.03 6.56
CA GLU A 67 -1.10 6.43 7.03
C GLU A 67 -0.68 7.38 5.90
N LEU A 68 0.22 6.95 5.02
CA LEU A 68 0.72 7.74 3.90
C LEU A 68 -0.23 7.79 2.70
N LEU A 69 -1.34 7.06 2.69
CA LEU A 69 -2.39 7.21 1.67
C LEU A 69 -3.04 8.60 1.68
N GLN A 70 -2.91 9.35 2.79
CA GLN A 70 -3.40 10.72 2.92
C GLN A 70 -2.31 11.77 2.60
N ASP A 71 -1.19 11.38 1.99
CA ASP A 71 -0.15 12.33 1.55
C ASP A 71 -0.71 13.25 0.44
N ALA A 72 -0.33 14.52 0.49
CA ALA A 72 -0.73 15.51 -0.52
C ALA A 72 -0.06 15.28 -1.89
N ASP A 73 1.01 14.50 -1.94
CA ASP A 73 1.71 14.14 -3.17
C ASP A 73 1.04 12.92 -3.84
N GLY A 74 0.28 13.16 -4.90
CA GLY A 74 -0.44 12.10 -5.62
C GLY A 74 0.45 11.00 -6.20
N GLU A 75 1.74 11.28 -6.46
CA GLU A 75 2.69 10.24 -6.89
C GLU A 75 3.03 9.30 -5.72
N VAL A 76 3.20 9.85 -4.50
CA VAL A 76 3.40 9.05 -3.29
C VAL A 76 2.22 8.11 -3.08
N VAL A 77 1.00 8.64 -3.15
CA VAL A 77 -0.23 7.84 -3.01
C VAL A 77 -0.31 6.75 -4.09
N THR A 78 -0.04 7.10 -5.35
CA THR A 78 0.00 6.14 -6.47
C THR A 78 0.95 4.98 -6.21
N LEU A 79 2.17 5.26 -5.75
CA LEU A 79 3.17 4.22 -5.47
C LEU A 79 2.72 3.32 -4.32
N ILE A 80 2.11 3.87 -3.26
CA ILE A 80 1.59 3.09 -2.14
C ILE A 80 0.45 2.16 -2.59
N LEU A 81 -0.49 2.67 -3.39
CA LEU A 81 -1.57 1.86 -3.96
C LEU A 81 -1.00 0.72 -4.81
N SER A 82 0.06 0.98 -5.57
CA SER A 82 0.75 -0.04 -6.38
C SER A 82 1.41 -1.12 -5.53
N VAL A 83 2.05 -0.76 -4.41
CA VAL A 83 2.62 -1.72 -3.45
C VAL A 83 1.53 -2.66 -2.93
N PHE A 84 0.39 -2.12 -2.50
CA PHE A 84 -0.72 -2.95 -2.02
C PHE A 84 -1.31 -3.84 -3.11
N LEU A 85 -1.46 -3.34 -4.34
CA LEU A 85 -1.96 -4.16 -5.45
C LEU A 85 -1.03 -5.33 -5.77
N ASN A 86 0.29 -5.11 -5.76
CA ASN A 86 1.26 -6.17 -5.96
C ASN A 86 1.16 -7.23 -4.85
N GLU A 87 1.07 -6.81 -3.58
CA GLU A 87 0.92 -7.72 -2.44
C GLU A 87 -0.36 -8.57 -2.51
N LEU A 88 -1.43 -8.05 -3.12
CA LEU A 88 -2.71 -8.74 -3.26
C LEU A 88 -2.84 -9.53 -4.57
N GLN A 89 -1.87 -9.42 -5.48
CA GLN A 89 -1.92 -10.12 -6.76
C GLN A 89 -1.82 -11.64 -6.60
N ASP A 90 -1.12 -12.12 -5.57
CA ASP A 90 -1.10 -13.53 -5.18
C ASP A 90 -2.34 -13.88 -4.34
N ARG A 91 -3.42 -14.24 -5.04
CA ARG A 91 -4.75 -14.57 -4.48
C ARG A 91 -4.76 -15.78 -3.54
N ALA A 92 -3.62 -16.44 -3.30
CA ALA A 92 -3.49 -17.51 -2.31
C ALA A 92 -3.62 -16.99 -0.86
N THR A 93 -3.32 -15.70 -0.63
CA THR A 93 -3.31 -15.14 0.72
C THR A 93 -4.59 -14.35 1.00
N LEU A 94 -5.40 -14.85 1.94
CA LEU A 94 -6.55 -14.11 2.43
C LEU A 94 -6.10 -12.95 3.33
N ILE A 95 -6.78 -11.81 3.21
CA ILE A 95 -6.56 -10.67 4.10
C ILE A 95 -7.38 -10.87 5.37
N SER A 96 -6.75 -10.60 6.52
CA SER A 96 -7.45 -10.60 7.81
C SER A 96 -8.58 -9.55 7.79
N SER A 97 -9.74 -9.87 8.39
CA SER A 97 -10.87 -8.94 8.41
C SER A 97 -10.53 -7.57 9.03
N PRO A 98 -9.76 -7.47 10.14
CA PRO A 98 -9.35 -6.18 10.69
C PRO A 98 -8.51 -5.35 9.71
N THR A 99 -7.49 -5.95 9.08
CA THR A 99 -6.62 -5.26 8.10
C THR A 99 -7.40 -4.81 6.88
N ALA A 100 -8.29 -5.67 6.37
CA ALA A 100 -9.13 -5.35 5.22
C ALA A 100 -10.05 -4.16 5.49
N LEU A 101 -10.62 -4.06 6.70
CA LEU A 101 -11.46 -2.94 7.10
C LEU A 101 -10.67 -1.64 7.25
N GLN A 102 -9.50 -1.69 7.89
CA GLN A 102 -8.62 -0.52 8.02
C GLN A 102 -8.18 0.01 6.65
N LEU A 103 -7.79 -0.88 5.73
CA LEU A 103 -7.41 -0.50 4.38
C LEU A 103 -8.60 0.10 3.62
N ALA A 104 -9.79 -0.50 3.73
CA ALA A 104 -11.02 0.05 3.15
C ALA A 104 -11.35 1.47 3.64
N GLU A 105 -11.20 1.71 4.95
CA GLU A 105 -11.41 3.03 5.54
C GLU A 105 -10.38 4.05 5.03
N ALA A 106 -9.11 3.66 4.94
CA ALA A 106 -8.04 4.51 4.43
C ALA A 106 -8.20 4.85 2.93
N LEU A 107 -8.80 3.95 2.15
CA LEU A 107 -9.06 4.17 0.72
C LEU A 107 -10.27 5.07 0.46
N ARG A 108 -11.20 5.17 1.41
CA ARG A 108 -12.46 5.91 1.24
C ARG A 108 -12.28 7.33 0.68
N PRO A 109 -11.37 8.17 1.18
CA PRO A 109 -11.21 9.54 0.69
C PRO A 109 -10.62 9.60 -0.72
N LEU A 110 -10.02 8.52 -1.21
CA LEU A 110 -9.34 8.48 -2.52
C LEU A 110 -10.30 8.17 -3.67
N PHE A 111 -11.52 7.71 -3.39
CA PHE A 111 -12.51 7.39 -4.42
C PHE A 111 -13.06 8.63 -5.15
N ASP A 112 -12.89 9.81 -4.56
CA ASP A 112 -13.29 11.09 -5.14
C ASP A 112 -12.07 12.03 -5.31
N ASN A 113 -10.90 11.44 -5.54
CA ASN A 113 -9.66 12.21 -5.71
C ASN A 113 -9.62 12.87 -7.08
N ASP A 114 -9.22 14.15 -7.13
CA ASP A 114 -9.04 14.92 -8.38
C ASP A 114 -8.05 14.26 -9.36
N ASN A 115 -7.11 13.47 -8.83
CA ASN A 115 -6.23 12.66 -9.66
C ASN A 115 -6.93 11.34 -10.04
N SER A 116 -7.43 11.29 -11.28
CA SER A 116 -8.10 10.12 -11.86
C SER A 116 -7.30 8.81 -11.78
N HIS A 117 -5.97 8.87 -11.78
CA HIS A 117 -5.13 7.68 -11.64
C HIS A 117 -5.17 7.14 -10.19
N VAL A 118 -5.06 8.03 -9.20
CA VAL A 118 -5.20 7.69 -7.78
C VAL A 118 -6.61 7.14 -7.50
N GLN A 119 -7.62 7.81 -8.06
CA GLN A 119 -9.01 7.37 -7.97
C GLN A 119 -9.18 5.94 -8.50
N LEU A 120 -8.75 5.68 -9.74
CA LEU A 120 -8.86 4.37 -10.37
C LEU A 120 -8.14 3.28 -9.57
N LEU A 121 -6.88 3.52 -9.18
CA LEU A 121 -6.11 2.54 -8.42
C LEU A 121 -6.72 2.24 -7.05
N SER A 122 -7.26 3.24 -6.36
CA SER A 122 -7.90 3.05 -5.06
C SER A 122 -9.18 2.21 -5.16
N ILE A 123 -10.00 2.41 -6.21
CA ILE A 123 -11.20 1.60 -6.48
C ILE A 123 -10.80 0.17 -6.86
N CYS A 124 -9.78 -0.01 -7.70
CA CYS A 124 -9.25 -1.33 -8.04
C CYS A 124 -8.76 -2.08 -6.81
N LEU A 125 -7.98 -1.41 -5.94
CA LEU A 125 -7.48 -2.02 -4.72
C LEU A 125 -8.61 -2.39 -3.77
N PHE A 126 -9.61 -1.52 -3.60
CA PHE A 126 -10.77 -1.82 -2.76
C PHE A 126 -11.54 -3.06 -3.24
N ARG A 127 -11.66 -3.26 -4.57
CA ARG A 127 -12.23 -4.47 -5.15
C ARG A 127 -11.43 -5.72 -4.76
N GLU A 128 -10.10 -5.70 -4.91
CA GLU A 128 -9.25 -6.83 -4.53
C GLU A 128 -9.38 -7.15 -3.03
N VAL A 129 -9.42 -6.14 -2.17
CA VAL A 129 -9.66 -6.31 -0.73
C VAL A 129 -11.00 -6.99 -0.44
N MET A 130 -12.05 -6.64 -1.17
CA MET A 130 -13.36 -7.29 -1.04
C MET A 130 -13.37 -8.75 -1.47
N GLU A 131 -12.58 -9.10 -2.50
CA GLU A 131 -12.49 -10.46 -3.00
C GLU A 131 -11.67 -11.36 -2.07
N LEU A 132 -10.61 -10.83 -1.48
CA LEU A 132 -9.63 -11.56 -0.67
C LEU A 132 -9.90 -11.55 0.84
N VAL A 133 -10.86 -10.76 1.31
CA VAL A 133 -11.26 -10.78 2.73
C VAL A 133 -11.96 -12.09 3.09
N MET A 134 -11.67 -12.61 4.29
CA MET A 134 -12.41 -13.73 4.86
C MET A 134 -13.94 -13.43 4.92
N ASP A 135 -14.78 -14.46 4.84
CA ASP A 135 -16.24 -14.30 4.78
C ASP A 135 -16.84 -13.42 5.90
N LYS A 136 -16.27 -13.48 7.10
CA LYS A 136 -16.67 -12.63 8.23
C LYS A 136 -16.49 -11.13 7.94
N GLY A 137 -15.48 -10.76 7.15
CA GLY A 137 -15.21 -9.38 6.74
C GLY A 137 -15.97 -8.92 5.50
N LYS A 138 -16.59 -9.83 4.71
CA LYS A 138 -17.34 -9.45 3.51
C LYS A 138 -18.56 -8.57 3.82
N LYS A 139 -19.30 -8.86 4.90
CA LYS A 139 -20.50 -8.11 5.28
C LYS A 139 -20.19 -6.64 5.62
N PRO A 140 -19.24 -6.32 6.52
CA PRO A 140 -18.91 -4.91 6.82
C PRO A 140 -18.31 -4.19 5.60
N LEU A 141 -17.52 -4.86 4.75
CA LEU A 141 -17.01 -4.24 3.52
C LEU A 141 -18.12 -3.90 2.50
N LYS A 142 -19.15 -4.76 2.36
CA LYS A 142 -20.33 -4.43 1.55
C LYS A 142 -21.08 -3.20 2.07
N MET A 143 -21.13 -3.00 3.39
CA MET A 143 -21.71 -1.79 3.97
C MET A 143 -20.87 -0.56 3.62
N HIS A 144 -19.54 -0.70 3.68
CA HIS A 144 -18.60 0.35 3.31
C HIS A 144 -18.74 0.79 1.84
N VAL A 145 -18.93 -0.15 0.90
CA VAL A 145 -19.26 0.14 -0.52
C VAL A 145 -20.45 1.06 -0.63
N ARG A 146 -21.56 0.70 0.03
CA ARG A 146 -22.83 1.43 -0.06
C ARG A 146 -22.71 2.86 0.44
N GLN A 147 -21.82 3.12 1.39
CA GLN A 147 -21.60 4.45 1.97
C GLN A 147 -20.59 5.29 1.20
N SER A 148 -19.78 4.68 0.34
CA SER A 148 -18.61 5.35 -0.27
C SER A 148 -18.65 5.34 -1.80
N LEU A 149 -18.76 4.16 -2.42
CA LEU A 149 -18.70 4.01 -3.88
C LEU A 149 -20.06 4.14 -4.56
N LEU A 150 -21.13 3.68 -3.91
CA LEU A 150 -22.48 3.74 -4.49
C LEU A 150 -22.96 5.19 -4.74
N PRO A 151 -22.75 6.16 -3.83
CA PRO A 151 -23.11 7.55 -4.09
C PRO A 151 -22.34 8.16 -5.27
N LEU A 152 -21.05 7.86 -5.39
CA LEU A 152 -20.21 8.33 -6.51
C LEU A 152 -20.71 7.80 -7.85
N PHE A 153 -21.10 6.51 -7.91
CA PHE A 153 -21.66 5.92 -9.12
C PHE A 153 -22.93 6.64 -9.59
N PHE A 154 -23.84 6.98 -8.68
CA PHE A 154 -25.04 7.72 -9.04
C PHE A 154 -24.72 9.17 -9.42
N HIS A 155 -23.79 9.82 -8.74
CA HIS A 155 -23.38 11.18 -9.09
C HIS A 155 -22.84 11.27 -10.52
N CYS A 156 -22.00 10.32 -10.96
CA CYS A 156 -21.47 10.27 -12.32
C CYS A 156 -22.50 9.90 -13.41
N HIS A 157 -23.70 9.42 -13.04
CA HIS A 157 -24.75 9.03 -13.99
C HIS A 157 -25.93 10.00 -14.04
N ASP A 158 -25.97 10.98 -13.15
CA ASP A 158 -26.97 12.06 -13.14
C ASP A 158 -26.49 13.33 -13.91
N GLU A 159 -25.29 13.30 -14.52
CA GLU A 159 -24.77 14.28 -15.48
C GLU A 159 -24.95 13.84 -16.94
#